data_AF-A0A7J8DVY9-F1
#
_entry.id   AF-A0A7J8DVY9-F1
#
_cell.length_a   1.000
_cell.length_b   1.000
_cell.length_c   1.000
_cell.angle_alpha   90.00
_cell.angle_beta   90.00
_cell.angle_gamma   90.00
#
_symmetry.space_group_name_H-M   'P 1'
#
loop_
_entity.id
_entity.type
_entity.pdbx_description
1 polymer ?
#
loop_
_entity_poly.entity_id
_entity_poly.type
_entity_poly.pdbx_seq_one_letter_code
_entity_poly.pdbx_strand_id
1 'polypeptide(L)'
;MEMFLFLWDTNKVNFFLAKVGDLVASVYKTIKTKLPLTLRSMSLYLSNKDTEFILFKPVRNNIQQVFQKFHVLLKEEFSPEDIQIIACPSMEQLNLLLSVSK
;
A
#
# COMPACT_ATOMS: atom_id res chain seq x y z
N MET A 1 -1.01 26.52 -30.64
CA MET A 1 -1.93 25.37 -30.47
C MET A 1 -1.23 24.19 -29.80
N GLU A 2 -0.01 23.81 -30.20
CA GLU A 2 0.82 22.77 -29.58
C GLU A 2 0.93 22.86 -28.03
N MET A 3 1.17 24.05 -27.48
CA MET A 3 1.33 24.25 -26.03
C MET A 3 0.06 23.94 -25.21
N PHE A 4 -1.13 24.13 -25.80
CA PHE A 4 -2.41 23.80 -25.13
C PHE A 4 -2.70 22.31 -25.15
N LEU A 5 -2.31 21.61 -26.22
CA LEU A 5 -2.41 20.15 -26.31
C LEU A 5 -1.48 19.48 -25.28
N PHE A 6 -0.24 19.97 -25.17
CA PHE A 6 0.72 19.49 -24.16
C PHE A 6 0.21 19.66 -22.72
N LEU A 7 -0.31 20.85 -22.38
CA LEU A 7 -0.90 21.11 -21.04
C LEU A 7 -2.15 20.27 -20.74
N TRP A 8 -2.94 19.91 -21.75
CA TRP A 8 -4.09 19.04 -21.60
C TRP A 8 -3.67 17.60 -21.29
N ASP A 9 -2.66 17.08 -22.00
CA ASP A 9 -2.11 15.75 -21.75
C ASP A 9 -1.44 15.64 -20.38
N THR A 10 -0.67 16.66 -19.96
CA THR A 10 -0.07 16.69 -18.62
C THR A 10 -1.13 16.70 -17.51
N ASN A 11 -2.24 17.44 -17.67
CA ASN A 11 -3.34 17.42 -16.69
C ASN A 11 -3.99 16.04 -16.58
N LYS A 12 -4.16 15.35 -17.70
CA LYS A 12 -4.76 14.01 -17.72
C LYS A 12 -3.87 12.97 -17.03
N VAL A 13 -2.55 13.05 -17.25
CA VAL A 13 -1.57 12.20 -16.56
C VAL A 13 -1.58 12.47 -15.05
N ASN A 14 -1.49 13.73 -14.63
CA ASN A 14 -1.54 14.10 -13.21
C ASN A 14 -2.84 13.63 -12.52
N PHE A 15 -3.98 13.76 -13.21
CA PHE A 15 -5.25 13.25 -12.70
C PHE A 15 -5.23 11.72 -12.50
N PHE A 16 -4.63 10.98 -13.44
CA PHE A 16 -4.47 9.53 -13.31
C PHE A 16 -3.58 9.16 -12.13
N LEU A 17 -2.43 9.82 -11.98
CA LEU A 17 -1.49 9.60 -10.87
C LEU A 17 -2.16 9.84 -9.52
N ALA A 18 -2.93 10.92 -9.40
CA ALA A 18 -3.70 11.22 -8.19
C ALA A 18 -4.72 10.11 -7.87
N LYS A 19 -5.39 9.54 -8.89
CA LYS A 19 -6.30 8.40 -8.70
C LYS A 19 -5.60 7.14 -8.23
N VAL A 20 -4.39 6.86 -8.73
CA VAL A 20 -3.56 5.76 -8.23
C VAL A 20 -3.18 6.02 -6.77
N GLY A 21 -2.79 7.24 -6.42
CA GLY A 21 -2.51 7.65 -5.04
C GLY A 21 -3.70 7.46 -4.10
N ASP A 22 -4.90 7.89 -4.52
CA ASP A 22 -6.15 7.68 -3.76
C ASP A 22 -6.41 6.19 -3.48
N LEU A 23 -6.18 5.33 -4.48
CA LEU A 23 -6.34 3.89 -4.35
C LEU A 23 -5.33 3.31 -3.34
N VAL A 24 -4.06 3.69 -3.44
CA VAL A 24 -3.01 3.26 -2.51
C VAL A 24 -3.32 3.70 -1.09
N ALA A 25 -3.74 4.96 -0.91
CA ALA A 25 -4.14 5.50 0.38
C ALA A 25 -5.34 4.74 0.98
N SER A 26 -6.33 4.40 0.14
CA SER A 26 -7.50 3.60 0.54
C SER A 26 -7.10 2.19 1.00
N VAL A 27 -6.22 1.51 0.26
CA VAL A 27 -5.70 0.18 0.63
C VAL A 27 -4.92 0.27 1.95
N TYR A 28 -4.02 1.25 2.08
CA TYR A 28 -3.23 1.45 3.30
C TYR A 28 -4.12 1.72 4.52
N LYS A 29 -5.15 2.57 4.36
CA LYS A 29 -6.16 2.83 5.41
C LYS A 29 -6.96 1.57 5.75
N THR A 30 -7.30 0.75 4.76
CA THR A 30 -8.02 -0.51 4.97
C THR A 30 -7.17 -1.47 5.80
N ILE A 31 -5.88 -1.62 5.49
CA ILE A 31 -4.96 -2.43 6.30
C ILE A 31 -4.90 -1.89 7.72
N LYS A 32 -4.69 -0.57 7.89
CA LYS A 32 -4.58 0.08 9.21
C LYS A 32 -5.82 -0.08 10.08
N THR A 33 -7.00 -0.21 9.48
CA THR A 33 -8.28 -0.34 10.21
C THR A 33 -8.72 -1.79 10.42
N LYS A 34 -8.53 -2.66 9.41
CA LYS A 34 -9.00 -4.05 9.46
C LYS A 34 -8.00 -4.99 10.10
N LEU A 35 -6.70 -4.80 9.87
CA LEU A 35 -5.68 -5.71 10.39
C LEU A 35 -5.70 -5.83 11.92
N PRO A 36 -5.76 -4.72 12.71
CA PRO A 36 -5.80 -4.84 14.17
C PRO A 36 -7.04 -5.57 14.67
N LEU A 37 -8.19 -5.42 14.00
CA LEU A 37 -9.43 -6.13 14.36
C LEU A 37 -9.32 -7.63 14.11
N THR A 38 -8.69 -8.02 13.00
CA THR A 38 -8.42 -9.43 12.68
C THR A 38 -7.45 -10.04 13.68
N LEU A 39 -6.34 -9.36 13.98
CA LEU A 39 -5.36 -9.82 14.97
C LEU A 39 -5.96 -9.94 16.37
N ARG A 40 -6.78 -8.97 16.78
CA ARG A 40 -7.52 -9.05 18.04
C ARG A 40 -8.45 -10.26 18.08
N SER A 41 -9.17 -10.52 16.98
CA SER A 41 -10.05 -11.70 16.89
C SER A 41 -9.24 -12.99 16.98
N MET A 42 -8.09 -13.07 16.30
CA MET A 42 -7.16 -14.19 16.43
C MET A 42 -6.73 -14.37 17.89
N SER A 43 -6.28 -13.34 18.60
CA SER A 43 -5.88 -13.47 20.00
C SER A 43 -7.03 -13.82 20.96
N LEU A 44 -8.28 -13.46 20.63
CA LEU A 44 -9.45 -13.82 21.45
C LEU A 44 -9.85 -15.29 21.29
N TYR A 45 -9.76 -15.82 20.08
CA TYR A 45 -10.25 -17.16 19.75
C TYR A 45 -9.14 -18.22 19.63
N LEU A 46 -7.89 -17.80 19.41
CA LEU A 46 -6.72 -18.66 19.39
C LEU A 46 -5.96 -18.46 20.70
N SER A 47 -5.86 -19.50 21.52
CA SER A 47 -5.21 -19.44 22.84
C SER A 47 -3.69 -19.64 22.79
N ASN A 48 -3.07 -19.63 21.60
CA ASN A 48 -1.66 -19.93 21.40
C ASN A 48 -1.00 -18.96 20.40
N LYS A 49 0.04 -18.26 20.87
CA LYS A 49 0.76 -17.23 20.10
C LYS A 49 1.53 -17.78 18.90
N ASP A 50 2.04 -19.01 18.98
CA ASP A 50 2.71 -19.65 17.84
C ASP A 50 1.72 -19.94 16.71
N THR A 51 0.50 -20.36 17.06
CA THR A 51 -0.59 -20.58 16.11
C THR A 51 -1.01 -19.28 15.46
N GLU A 52 -1.19 -18.20 16.24
CA GLU A 52 -1.45 -16.85 15.70
C GLU A 52 -0.35 -16.44 14.71
N PHE A 53 0.92 -16.66 15.06
CA PHE A 53 2.06 -16.32 14.20
C PHE A 53 2.07 -17.15 12.90
N ILE A 54 1.89 -18.47 12.98
CA ILE A 54 1.85 -19.36 11.81
C ILE A 54 0.73 -18.93 10.85
N LEU A 55 -0.44 -18.57 11.37
CA LEU A 55 -1.58 -18.13 10.57
C LEU A 55 -1.42 -16.71 10.01
N PHE A 56 -0.79 -15.79 10.76
CA PHE A 56 -0.58 -14.41 10.30
C PHE A 56 0.58 -14.27 9.32
N LYS A 57 1.62 -15.11 9.41
CA LYS A 57 2.78 -15.09 8.52
C LYS A 57 2.43 -15.03 7.02
N PRO A 58 1.55 -15.88 6.45
CA PRO A 58 1.18 -15.78 5.04
C PRO A 58 0.47 -14.47 4.69
N VAL A 59 -0.37 -13.95 5.59
CA VAL A 59 -1.06 -12.66 5.38
C VAL A 59 -0.05 -11.52 5.31
N ARG A 60 0.88 -11.47 6.27
CA ARG A 60 1.96 -10.47 6.30
C ARG A 60 2.81 -10.53 5.02
N ASN A 61 3.26 -11.72 4.66
CA ASN A 61 4.12 -11.91 3.49
C ASN A 61 3.42 -11.48 2.19
N ASN A 62 2.13 -11.82 2.03
CA ASN A 62 1.37 -11.44 0.85
C ASN A 62 1.24 -9.92 0.71
N ILE A 63 0.94 -9.22 1.81
CA ILE A 63 0.86 -7.74 1.79
C ILE A 63 2.21 -7.14 1.40
N GLN A 64 3.30 -7.61 2.02
CA GLN A 64 4.66 -7.13 1.69
C GLN A 64 5.02 -7.36 0.23
N GLN A 65 4.73 -8.56 -0.31
CA GLN A 65 5.03 -8.90 -1.70
C GLN A 65 4.25 -8.04 -2.70
N VAL A 66 2.97 -7.76 -2.43
CA VAL A 66 2.15 -6.91 -3.31
C VAL A 66 2.71 -5.49 -3.34
N PHE A 67 3.01 -4.89 -2.18
CA PHE A 67 3.62 -3.56 -2.14
C PHE A 67 5.01 -3.51 -2.76
N GLN A 68 5.82 -4.56 -2.59
CA GLN A 68 7.13 -4.66 -3.23
C GLN A 68 7.01 -4.70 -4.76
N LYS A 69 6.13 -5.54 -5.30
CA LYS A 69 5.86 -5.60 -6.75
C LYS A 69 5.32 -4.28 -7.28
N PHE A 70 4.44 -3.64 -6.51
CA PHE A 70 3.90 -2.34 -6.87
C PHE A 70 4.99 -1.26 -6.90
N HIS A 71 5.91 -1.24 -5.94
CA HIS A 71 7.07 -0.34 -5.94
C HIS A 71 7.99 -0.56 -7.14
N VAL A 72 8.19 -1.81 -7.58
CA VAL A 72 8.96 -2.11 -8.80
C VAL A 72 8.24 -1.54 -10.02
N LEU A 73 6.96 -1.83 -10.18
CA LEU A 73 6.14 -1.31 -11.28
C LEU A 73 6.13 0.22 -11.31
N LEU A 74 6.02 0.87 -10.15
CA LEU A 74 6.04 2.34 -10.08
C LEU A 74 7.36 2.92 -10.61
N LYS A 75 8.49 2.29 -10.30
CA LYS A 75 9.81 2.75 -10.74
C LYS A 75 10.11 2.46 -12.22
N GLU A 76 9.46 1.45 -12.79
CA GLU A 76 9.61 1.09 -14.20
C GLU A 76 8.79 2.01 -15.11
N GLU A 77 7.58 2.39 -14.69
CA GLU A 77 6.60 3.06 -15.54
C GLU A 77 6.48 4.58 -15.30
N PHE A 78 6.99 5.10 -14.18
CA PHE A 78 6.78 6.50 -13.79
C PHE A 78 8.07 7.22 -13.42
N SER A 79 8.08 8.53 -13.65
CA SER A 79 9.19 9.39 -13.24
C SER A 79 9.24 9.54 -11.71
N PRO A 80 10.39 9.93 -11.13
CA PRO A 80 10.48 10.22 -9.70
C PRO A 80 9.45 11.26 -9.21
N GLU A 81 9.13 12.25 -10.05
CA GLU A 81 8.14 13.29 -9.77
C GLU A 81 6.72 12.72 -9.72
N ASP A 82 6.38 11.84 -10.67
CA ASP A 82 5.07 11.18 -10.71
C ASP A 82 4.86 10.25 -9.50
N ILE A 83 5.92 9.55 -9.07
CA ILE A 83 5.89 8.69 -7.88
C ILE A 83 5.63 9.51 -6.62
N GLN A 84 6.13 10.75 -6.55
CA GLN A 84 5.83 11.65 -5.43
C GLN A 84 4.35 12.03 -5.38
N ILE A 85 3.70 12.20 -6.54
CA ILE A 85 2.25 12.48 -6.62
C ILE A 85 1.43 11.29 -6.10
N ILE A 86 1.85 10.06 -6.43
CA ILE A 86 1.17 8.83 -5.97
C ILE A 86 1.31 8.66 -4.44
N ALA A 87 2.39 9.16 -3.84
CA ALA A 87 2.64 9.11 -2.39
C ALA A 87 2.51 7.69 -1.77
N CYS A 88 3.01 6.68 -2.48
CA CYS A 88 2.98 5.30 -2.02
C CYS A 88 3.80 5.12 -0.72
N PRO A 89 3.29 4.44 0.32
CA PRO A 89 4.02 4.26 1.57
C PRO A 89 5.29 3.42 1.36
N SER A 90 6.33 3.73 2.13
CA SER A 90 7.59 3.00 2.06
C SER A 90 7.43 1.58 2.63
N MET A 91 8.36 0.69 2.25
CA MET A 91 8.39 -0.68 2.79
C MET A 91 8.62 -0.68 4.31
N GLU A 92 9.37 0.28 4.84
CA GLU A 92 9.59 0.46 6.28
C GLU A 92 8.30 0.85 6.99
N GLN A 93 7.54 1.80 6.45
CA GLN A 93 6.24 2.21 6.98
C GLN A 93 5.24 1.05 6.96
N LEU A 94 5.25 0.23 5.91
CA LEU A 94 4.44 -0.97 5.80
C LEU A 94 4.87 -2.02 6.83
N ASN A 95 6.17 -2.26 6.99
CA ASN A 95 6.70 -3.22 7.96
C ASN A 95 6.36 -2.84 9.40
N LEU A 96 6.41 -1.54 9.72
CA LEU A 96 5.98 -1.02 11.01
C LEU A 96 4.47 -1.18 11.23
N LEU A 97 3.66 -1.00 10.18
CA LEU A 97 2.22 -1.23 10.27
C LEU A 97 1.89 -2.72 10.53
N LEU A 98 2.64 -3.63 9.90
CA LEU A 98 2.44 -5.07 10.00
C LEU A 98 3.07 -5.70 11.25
N SER A 99 3.92 -4.95 11.98
CA SER A 99 4.50 -5.40 13.24
C SER A 99 3.60 -5.11 14.46
N VAL A 100 2.47 -4.43 14.27
CA VAL A 100 1.50 -4.12 15.34
C VAL A 100 0.84 -5.41 15.83
N SER A 101 1.51 -6.07 16.76
CA SER A 101 0.96 -7.08 17.65
C SER A 101 0.84 -6.43 19.03
N LYS A 102 -0.38 -6.12 19.44
CA LYS A 102 -0.73 -5.86 20.83
C LYS A 102 -2.04 -6.58 21.13
#